data_AF-A0A8H5EWG8-F1
#
_entry.id   AF-A0A8H5EWG8-F1
#
_cell.length_a   1.000
_cell.length_b   1.000
_cell.length_c   1.000
_cell.angle_alpha   90.00
_cell.angle_beta   90.00
_cell.angle_gamma   90.00
#
_symmetry.space_group_name_H-M   'P 1'
#
loop_
_entity.id
_entity.type
_entity.pdbx_description
1 polymer ?
#
loop_
_entity_poly.entity_id
_entity_poly.type
_entity_poly.pdbx_seq_one_letter_code
_entity_poly.pdbx_strand_id
1 'polypeptide(L)'
;MHLNEAMFAPLRPSNRKWASTYRKLAGVHISPICLGVMSIGDKCHEYGMGLMPKKESFNLVDVYYDLGGNIIDTANFYVQSA
;
A
#
# COMPACT_ATOMS: atom_id res chain seq x y z
N MET A 1 -15.81 21.71 18.12
CA MET A 1 -15.74 20.94 16.87
C MET A 1 -15.45 19.50 17.26
N HIS A 2 -16.46 18.63 17.33
CA HIS A 2 -16.28 17.22 17.68
C HIS A 2 -15.87 16.50 16.39
N LEU A 3 -14.60 16.09 16.28
CA LEU A 3 -14.13 15.30 15.16
C LEU A 3 -14.71 13.88 15.31
N ASN A 4 -15.37 13.40 14.26
CA ASN A 4 -15.88 12.04 14.22
C ASN A 4 -14.68 11.10 14.03
N GLU A 5 -14.24 10.46 15.12
CA GLU A 5 -13.19 9.43 15.14
C GLU A 5 -13.40 8.33 14.09
N ALA A 6 -14.65 8.04 13.70
CA ALA A 6 -14.95 7.05 12.68
C ALA A 6 -14.50 7.45 11.27
N MET A 7 -14.26 8.74 11.01
CA MET A 7 -13.81 9.24 9.70
C MET A 7 -12.33 8.90 9.44
N PHE A 8 -11.54 8.72 10.51
CA PHE A 8 -10.12 8.35 10.45
C PHE A 8 -9.85 6.91 10.85
N ALA A 9 -10.90 6.16 11.24
CA ALA A 9 -10.77 4.74 11.47
C ALA A 9 -10.41 4.06 10.14
N PRO A 10 -9.31 3.28 10.07
CA PRO A 10 -9.00 2.55 8.85
C PRO A 10 -10.19 1.68 8.47
N LEU A 11 -10.59 1.73 7.20
CA LEU A 11 -11.63 0.86 6.66
C LEU A 11 -11.31 -0.58 7.07
N ARG A 12 -12.27 -1.26 7.71
CA ARG A 12 -12.06 -2.60 8.26
C ARG A 12 -12.17 -3.63 7.13
N PRO A 13 -11.08 -4.23 6.65
CA PRO A 13 -11.17 -5.27 5.63
C PRO A 13 -11.78 -6.52 6.27
N SER A 14 -12.58 -7.26 5.52
CA SER A 14 -13.32 -8.43 6.00
C SER A 14 -12.40 -9.60 6.40
N ASN A 15 -11.17 -9.66 5.86
CA ASN A 15 -10.25 -10.77 6.07
C ASN A 15 -8.95 -10.31 6.75
N ARG A 16 -8.97 -10.28 8.07
CA ARG A 16 -7.86 -9.82 8.91
C ARG A 16 -6.79 -10.89 9.11
N LYS A 17 -6.12 -11.34 8.04
CA LYS A 17 -5.03 -12.33 8.17
C LYS A 17 -3.87 -11.81 9.04
N TRP A 18 -3.60 -10.50 9.01
CA TRP A 18 -2.46 -9.90 9.73
C TRP A 18 -2.84 -8.74 10.65
N ALA A 19 -4.12 -8.45 10.80
CA ALA A 19 -4.56 -7.26 11.54
C ALA A 19 -4.40 -7.33 13.06
N SER A 20 -4.12 -8.50 13.64
CA SER A 20 -3.71 -8.58 15.05
C SER A 20 -2.27 -8.11 15.27
N THR A 21 -1.51 -7.85 14.19
CA THR A 21 -0.07 -7.56 14.22
C THR A 21 0.25 -6.11 13.83
N TYR A 22 -0.76 -5.23 13.70
CA TYR A 22 -0.52 -3.81 13.46
C TYR A 22 0.42 -3.21 14.52
N ARG A 23 1.45 -2.51 14.07
CA ARG A 23 2.46 -1.87 14.95
C ARG A 23 2.23 -0.36 14.97
N LYS A 24 2.54 0.28 16.10
CA LYS A 24 2.55 1.74 16.19
C LYS A 24 3.92 2.27 15.77
N LEU A 25 4.00 2.97 14.63
CA LEU A 25 5.16 3.76 14.23
C LEU A 25 4.73 5.22 14.07
N ALA A 26 5.50 6.15 14.67
CA ALA A 26 5.19 7.58 14.64
C ALA A 26 3.74 7.94 15.06
N GLY A 27 3.13 7.16 15.97
CA GLY A 27 1.75 7.35 16.43
C GLY A 27 0.66 6.77 15.50
N VAL A 28 1.04 6.25 14.34
CA VAL A 28 0.13 5.64 13.35
C VAL A 28 0.17 4.11 13.47
N HIS A 29 -1.00 3.46 13.38
CA HIS A 29 -1.09 2.01 13.31
C HIS A 29 -0.83 1.54 11.88
N ILE A 30 0.25 0.78 11.66
CA ILE A 30 0.67 0.32 10.34
C ILE A 30 0.82 -1.21 10.28
N SER A 31 0.54 -1.79 9.12
CA SER A 31 0.66 -3.23 8.88
C SER A 31 2.12 -3.65 9.10
N PRO A 32 2.38 -4.90 9.54
CA PRO A 32 3.74 -5.39 9.75
C PRO A 32 4.58 -5.46 8.46
N ILE A 33 3.93 -5.39 7.30
CA ILE A 33 4.55 -5.38 5.97
C ILE A 33 4.15 -4.09 5.25
N CYS A 34 5.12 -3.45 4.61
CA CYS A 34 4.94 -2.29 3.74
C CYS A 34 5.02 -2.70 2.27
N LEU A 35 4.10 -2.19 1.43
CA LEU A 35 4.13 -2.41 -0.01
C LEU A 35 4.98 -1.34 -0.69
N GLY A 36 6.20 -1.70 -1.09
CA GLY A 36 7.07 -0.86 -1.91
C GLY A 36 6.65 -0.88 -3.38
N VAL A 37 6.54 0.30 -4.00
CA VAL A 37 6.00 0.45 -5.37
C VAL A 37 7.06 0.64 -6.45
N MET A 38 8.35 0.45 -6.13
CA MET A 38 9.47 0.63 -7.06
C MET A 38 9.36 -0.20 -8.34
N SER A 39 8.67 -1.33 -8.32
CA SER A 39 8.48 -2.23 -9.48
C SER A 39 7.02 -2.24 -9.99
N ILE A 40 6.18 -1.33 -9.51
CA ILE A 40 4.77 -1.24 -9.92
C ILE A 40 4.66 -0.26 -11.09
N GLY A 41 4.22 -0.79 -12.23
CA GLY A 41 4.00 -0.03 -13.46
C GLY A 41 4.86 -0.53 -14.62
N ASP A 42 4.74 0.17 -15.75
CA ASP A 42 5.44 -0.11 -17.00
C ASP A 42 6.77 0.63 -17.12
N LYS A 43 6.93 1.77 -16.46
CA LYS A 43 8.16 2.60 -16.51
C LYS A 43 9.37 1.96 -15.85
N CYS A 44 9.17 1.12 -14.84
CA CYS A 44 10.26 0.43 -14.14
C CYS A 44 10.95 -0.62 -15.06
N HIS A 45 10.27 -1.02 -16.14
CA HIS A 45 10.81 -1.93 -17.15
C HIS A 45 12.06 -1.39 -17.83
N GLU A 46 12.16 -0.07 -18.03
CA GLU A 46 13.33 0.58 -18.63
C GLU A 46 14.58 0.44 -17.76
N TYR A 47 14.40 0.23 -16.45
CA TYR A 47 15.47 0.02 -15.48
C TYR A 47 15.73 -1.47 -15.17
N GLY A 48 15.20 -2.39 -15.98
CA GLY A 48 15.38 -3.83 -15.80
C GLY A 48 14.55 -4.44 -14.67
N MET A 49 13.57 -3.72 -14.11
CA MET A 49 12.55 -4.29 -13.25
C MET A 49 11.47 -4.96 -14.13
N GLY A 50 10.82 -6.02 -13.64
CA GLY A 50 9.81 -6.73 -14.44
C GLY A 50 8.67 -5.82 -14.92
N LEU A 51 8.14 -6.09 -16.12
CA LEU A 51 6.97 -5.39 -16.63
C LEU A 51 5.74 -5.72 -15.77
N MET A 52 5.12 -4.71 -15.17
CA MET A 52 3.88 -4.87 -14.42
C MET A 52 2.78 -3.99 -15.01
N PRO A 53 1.91 -4.55 -15.88
CA PRO A 53 0.85 -3.77 -16.52
C PRO A 53 -0.16 -3.26 -15.49
N LYS A 54 -0.75 -2.09 -15.76
CA LYS A 54 -1.67 -1.36 -14.87
C LYS A 54 -2.75 -2.23 -14.21
N LYS A 55 -3.31 -3.20 -14.94
CA LYS A 55 -4.34 -4.13 -14.43
C LYS A 55 -3.80 -5.02 -13.30
N GLU A 56 -2.59 -5.55 -13.47
CA GLU A 56 -1.94 -6.39 -12.47
C GLU A 56 -1.48 -5.55 -11.27
N SER A 57 -1.03 -4.32 -11.52
CA SER A 57 -0.71 -3.35 -10.47
C SER A 57 -1.90 -3.09 -9.55
N PHE A 58 -3.09 -2.83 -10.10
CA PHE A 58 -4.30 -2.66 -9.30
C PHE A 58 -4.66 -3.92 -8.53
N ASN A 59 -4.62 -5.09 -9.19
CA ASN A 59 -4.90 -6.35 -8.52
C ASN A 59 -3.96 -6.61 -7.33
N LEU A 60 -2.66 -6.27 -7.45
CA LEU A 60 -1.72 -6.39 -6.33
C LEU A 60 -2.09 -5.48 -5.16
N VAL A 61 -2.43 -4.22 -5.44
CA VAL A 61 -2.84 -3.25 -4.42
C VAL A 61 -4.15 -3.67 -3.75
N ASP A 62 -5.12 -4.15 -4.53
CA ASP A 62 -6.40 -4.66 -4.03
C ASP A 62 -6.19 -5.87 -3.11
N VAL A 63 -5.37 -6.84 -3.53
CA VAL A 63 -5.02 -8.01 -2.70
C VAL A 63 -4.28 -7.60 -1.43
N TYR A 64 -3.34 -6.66 -1.52
CA TYR A 64 -2.61 -6.15 -0.36
C TYR A 64 -3.57 -5.50 0.64
N TYR A 65 -4.50 -4.69 0.17
CA TYR A 65 -5.54 -4.05 0.97
C TYR A 65 -6.49 -5.09 1.61
N ASP A 66 -6.98 -6.05 0.83
CA ASP A 66 -7.91 -7.09 1.29
C ASP A 66 -7.32 -7.96 2.40
N LEU A 67 -6.01 -8.18 2.36
CA LEU A 67 -5.31 -8.93 3.39
C LEU A 67 -4.96 -8.08 4.64
N GLY A 68 -5.21 -6.77 4.59
CA GLY A 68 -5.02 -5.83 5.69
C GLY A 68 -3.68 -5.09 5.63
N GLY A 69 -3.17 -4.80 4.46
CA GLY A 69 -2.10 -3.84 4.23
C GLY A 69 -2.62 -2.40 4.29
N ASN A 70 -1.85 -1.48 4.88
CA ASN A 70 -2.27 -0.08 4.99
C ASN A 70 -1.14 0.95 4.83
N ILE A 71 0.04 0.54 4.36
CA ILE A 71 1.19 1.42 4.18
C ILE A 71 1.88 1.15 2.85
N ILE A 72 1.98 2.20 2.04
CA ILE A 72 2.62 2.19 0.72
C ILE A 72 3.93 2.95 0.81
N ASP A 73 5.02 2.34 0.39
CA ASP A 73 6.33 2.97 0.23
C ASP A 73 6.51 3.41 -1.23
N THR A 74 6.78 4.70 -1.41
CA THR A 74 6.92 5.34 -2.73
C THR A 74 7.97 6.45 -2.71
N ALA A 75 8.45 6.84 -3.89
CA ALA A 75 9.38 7.95 -4.06
C ALA A 75 9.16 8.63 -5.41
N ASN A 76 9.55 9.91 -5.51
CA ASN A 76 9.39 10.70 -6.74
C ASN A 76 9.97 9.99 -7.96
N PHE A 77 11.14 9.36 -7.81
CA PHE A 77 11.85 8.67 -8.88
C PHE A 77 11.26 7.30 -9.25
N TYR A 78 10.34 6.72 -8.46
CA TYR A 78 9.66 5.47 -8.82
C TYR A 78 8.56 5.69 -9.86
N VAL A 79 7.99 6.89 -9.95
CA VAL A 79 6.81 7.19 -10.77
C VAL A 79 7.07 8.29 -11.81
N GLN A 80 8.13 9.09 -11.61
CA GLN A 80 8.51 10.14 -12.57
C GLN A 80 9.04 9.55 -13.86
N SER A 81 8.34 9.91 -14.94
CA SER A 81 8.92 10.07 -16.27
C SER A 81 10.03 11.11 -16.19
N ALA A 82 11.22 10.79 -16.71
CA ALA A 82 11.96 11.78 -17.48
C ALA A 82 11.16 12.12 -18.76
#